data_AF-Q1HDW6-F1
#
_entry.id   AF-Q1HDW6-F1
#
_cell.length_a   1.000
_cell.length_b   1.000
_cell.length_c   1.000
_cell.angle_alpha   90.00
_cell.angle_beta   90.00
_cell.angle_gamma   90.00
#
_symmetry.space_group_name_H-M   'P 1'
#
loop_
_entity.id
_entity.type
_entity.pdbx_description
1 polymer ?
#
loop_
_entity_poly.entity_id
_entity_poly.type
_entity_poly.pdbx_seq_one_letter_code
_entity_poly.pdbx_strand_id
1 'polypeptide(L)'
;VATWNLQGSSASSEAKWSISVAQMFSGANGLDVLAVQEAGTLPATAQPTGREFRAFGTSVVVTEHVWNIGTRLRPDLIFIYYARTDLGGNRVNLALASRRQADEVFLRPPPTTASRPMLGIRINNDAFFSIHALANGGADASAIVHNIDLFFQSTPTLANTNWMILGDFN
;
A
#
# COMPACT_ATOMS: atom_id res chain seq x y z
N VAL A 1 -10.70 -4.69 -6.88
CA VAL A 1 -9.87 -4.13 -5.80
C VAL A 1 -10.26 -4.77 -4.46
N ALA A 2 -9.34 -4.85 -3.49
CA ALA A 2 -9.65 -5.31 -2.13
C ALA A 2 -8.72 -4.68 -1.09
N THR A 3 -9.00 -4.90 0.20
CA THR A 3 -8.11 -4.57 1.31
C THR A 3 -7.97 -5.75 2.27
N TRP A 4 -6.80 -5.90 2.89
CA TRP A 4 -6.58 -6.89 3.94
C TRP A 4 -5.56 -6.39 4.97
N ASN A 5 -5.97 -6.34 6.24
CA ASN A 5 -5.03 -6.26 7.35
C ASN A 5 -4.40 -7.65 7.57
N LEU A 6 -3.12 -7.77 7.21
CA LEU A 6 -2.38 -9.01 7.26
C LEU A 6 -2.11 -9.49 8.68
N GLN A 7 -2.10 -8.61 9.68
CA GLN A 7 -1.59 -8.91 11.03
C GLN A 7 -0.20 -9.58 10.96
N GLY A 8 0.70 -8.97 10.19
CA GLY A 8 2.01 -9.52 9.87
C GLY A 8 2.98 -9.50 11.05
N SER A 9 3.60 -10.65 11.32
CA SER A 9 4.82 -10.78 12.11
C SER A 9 5.89 -11.51 11.30
N SER A 10 7.17 -11.22 11.52
CA SER A 10 8.29 -11.54 10.61
C SER A 10 8.29 -12.96 10.01
N ALA A 11 8.00 -14.01 10.78
CA ALA A 11 7.95 -15.38 10.27
C ALA A 11 6.61 -15.75 9.58
N SER A 12 5.49 -15.20 10.06
CA SER A 12 4.15 -15.47 9.51
C SER A 12 3.86 -14.70 8.21
N SER A 13 4.56 -13.59 7.97
CA SER A 13 4.32 -12.71 6.83
C SER A 13 4.66 -13.40 5.50
N GLU A 14 5.73 -14.18 5.42
CA GLU A 14 6.14 -14.86 4.19
C GLU A 14 5.02 -15.78 3.67
N ALA A 15 4.43 -16.59 4.55
CA ALA A 15 3.34 -17.50 4.20
C ALA A 15 2.08 -16.74 3.77
N LYS A 16 1.71 -15.66 4.48
CA LYS A 16 0.52 -14.88 4.14
C LYS A 16 0.66 -14.18 2.79
N TRP A 17 1.85 -13.69 2.45
CA TRP A 17 2.08 -13.16 1.12
C TRP A 17 2.10 -14.26 0.06
N SER A 18 3.02 -15.22 0.17
CA SER A 18 3.27 -16.24 -0.86
C SER A 18 2.09 -17.17 -1.13
N ILE A 19 1.20 -17.36 -0.15
CA ILE A 19 0.00 -18.18 -0.30
C ILE A 19 -1.21 -17.27 -0.55
N SER A 20 -1.63 -16.52 0.46
CA SER A 20 -2.93 -15.81 0.40
C SER A 20 -2.91 -14.65 -0.58
N VAL A 21 -1.90 -13.76 -0.52
CA VAL A 21 -1.84 -12.61 -1.45
C VAL A 21 -1.63 -13.10 -2.89
N ALA A 22 -0.73 -14.06 -3.14
CA ALA A 22 -0.54 -14.63 -4.48
C ALA A 22 -1.84 -15.22 -5.04
N GLN A 23 -2.61 -15.94 -4.22
CA GLN A 23 -3.91 -16.49 -4.62
C GLN A 23 -4.95 -15.41 -4.94
N MET A 24 -4.99 -14.31 -4.18
CA MET A 24 -5.90 -13.20 -4.46
C MET A 24 -5.66 -12.55 -5.83
N PHE A 25 -4.41 -12.53 -6.29
CA PHE A 25 -4.09 -12.06 -7.63
C PHE A 25 -4.27 -13.16 -8.69
N SER A 26 -4.21 -14.44 -8.34
CA SER A 26 -4.20 -15.54 -9.32
C SER A 26 -5.55 -15.77 -10.01
N GLY A 27 -5.49 -16.33 -11.23
CA GLY A 27 -6.66 -16.75 -12.00
C GLY A 27 -7.36 -15.64 -12.78
N ALA A 28 -8.40 -16.01 -13.53
CA ALA A 28 -9.10 -15.09 -14.44
C ALA A 28 -9.85 -13.94 -13.74
N ASN A 29 -10.16 -14.10 -12.45
CA ASN A 29 -10.86 -13.12 -11.62
C ASN A 29 -9.95 -12.55 -10.51
N GLY A 30 -8.65 -12.58 -10.73
CA GLY A 30 -7.67 -12.04 -9.79
C GLY A 30 -7.87 -10.55 -9.55
N LEU A 31 -7.44 -10.09 -8.37
CA LEU A 31 -7.47 -8.66 -8.05
C LEU A 31 -6.54 -7.84 -8.95
N ASP A 32 -6.95 -6.61 -9.26
CA ASP A 32 -6.08 -5.62 -9.89
C ASP A 32 -5.24 -4.85 -8.88
N VAL A 33 -5.83 -4.48 -7.75
CA VAL A 33 -5.20 -3.71 -6.68
C VAL A 33 -5.61 -4.28 -5.32
N LEU A 34 -4.62 -4.43 -4.44
CA LEU A 34 -4.79 -4.85 -3.05
C LEU A 34 -4.11 -3.85 -2.12
N ALA A 35 -4.87 -3.27 -1.20
CA ALA A 35 -4.33 -2.52 -0.08
C ALA A 35 -4.03 -3.47 1.08
N VAL A 36 -2.83 -3.35 1.64
CA VAL A 36 -2.35 -4.22 2.70
C VAL A 36 -1.93 -3.40 3.91
N GLN A 37 -2.49 -3.74 5.07
CA GLN A 37 -2.11 -3.19 6.37
C GLN A 37 -1.36 -4.25 7.17
N GLU A 38 -0.51 -3.81 8.11
CA GLU A 38 0.39 -4.70 8.86
C GLU A 38 1.15 -5.66 7.95
N ALA A 39 1.73 -5.09 6.89
CA ALA A 39 2.33 -5.82 5.79
C ALA A 39 3.52 -6.71 6.20
N GLY A 40 4.05 -6.53 7.41
CA GLY A 40 5.24 -7.23 7.88
C GLY A 40 6.41 -7.02 6.94
N THR A 41 7.13 -8.10 6.61
CA THR A 41 8.16 -8.13 5.56
C THR A 41 7.54 -8.60 4.24
N LEU A 42 7.99 -8.03 3.12
CA LEU A 42 7.65 -8.49 1.77
C LEU A 42 8.15 -9.93 1.52
N PRO A 43 7.57 -10.64 0.53
CA PRO A 43 8.11 -11.92 0.05
C PRO A 43 9.60 -11.85 -0.25
N ALA A 44 10.36 -12.86 0.16
CA ALA A 44 11.80 -12.92 -0.12
C ALA A 44 12.14 -12.88 -1.63
N THR A 45 11.19 -13.29 -2.48
CA THR A 45 11.34 -13.27 -3.94
C THR A 45 10.96 -11.95 -4.60
N ALA A 46 10.35 -11.01 -3.88
CA ALA A 46 10.04 -9.69 -4.42
C ALA A 46 11.35 -8.91 -4.65
N GLN A 47 11.56 -8.45 -5.89
CA GLN A 47 12.80 -7.78 -6.28
C GLN A 47 12.59 -6.27 -6.32
N PRO A 48 13.46 -5.46 -5.68
CA PRO A 48 13.35 -4.01 -5.78
C PRO A 48 13.59 -3.55 -7.21
N THR A 49 12.83 -2.54 -7.67
CA THR A 49 13.04 -1.94 -9.00
C THR A 49 14.10 -0.84 -8.98
N GLY A 50 14.49 -0.39 -7.78
CA GLY A 50 15.37 0.76 -7.57
C GLY A 50 14.61 2.11 -7.51
N ARG A 51 13.29 2.13 -7.76
CA ARG A 51 12.47 3.34 -7.57
C ARG A 51 12.14 3.52 -6.08
N GLU A 52 12.50 4.69 -5.56
CA GLU A 52 12.14 5.14 -4.22
C GLU A 52 11.32 6.42 -4.30
N PHE A 53 10.34 6.56 -3.39
CA PHE A 53 9.49 7.74 -3.29
C PHE A 53 9.52 8.26 -1.86
N ARG A 54 9.73 9.57 -1.73
CA ARG A 54 9.87 10.27 -0.46
C ARG A 54 8.84 11.39 -0.43
N ALA A 55 8.30 11.66 0.76
CA ALA A 55 7.40 12.77 0.96
C ALA A 55 7.90 13.69 2.07
N PHE A 56 7.62 14.99 1.91
CA PHE A 56 7.88 15.97 2.93
C PHE A 56 7.01 15.68 4.18
N GLY A 57 7.57 15.92 5.37
CA GLY A 57 6.87 15.72 6.64
C GLY A 57 6.87 14.28 7.18
N THR A 58 7.61 13.36 6.56
CA THR A 58 7.84 12.01 7.09
C THR A 58 9.23 11.49 6.71
N SER A 59 9.83 10.65 7.57
CA SER A 59 11.07 9.94 7.27
C SER A 59 10.85 8.61 6.53
N VAL A 60 9.59 8.22 6.33
CA VAL A 60 9.22 6.98 5.65
C VAL A 60 9.55 7.09 4.16
N VAL A 61 10.16 6.03 3.63
CA VAL A 61 10.46 5.88 2.20
C VAL A 61 9.58 4.78 1.65
N VAL A 62 8.92 5.04 0.52
CA VAL A 62 8.21 4.01 -0.25
C VAL A 62 9.18 3.41 -1.25
N THR A 63 9.22 2.09 -1.32
CA THR A 63 10.05 1.34 -2.26
C THR A 63 9.15 0.55 -3.21
N GLU A 64 9.47 0.57 -4.50
CA GLU A 64 8.77 -0.25 -5.49
C GLU A 64 9.51 -1.57 -5.71
N HIS A 65 8.75 -2.66 -5.74
CA HIS A 65 9.23 -4.00 -6.03
C HIS A 65 8.39 -4.64 -7.14
N VAL A 66 9.00 -5.54 -7.89
CA VAL A 66 8.31 -6.47 -8.78
C VAL A 66 8.36 -7.86 -8.17
N TRP A 67 7.21 -8.53 -8.14
CA TRP A 67 7.10 -9.87 -7.62
C TRP A 67 6.43 -10.78 -8.64
N ASN A 68 7.12 -11.87 -8.99
CA ASN A 68 6.56 -12.94 -9.80
C ASN A 68 5.76 -13.89 -8.90
N ILE A 69 4.43 -13.83 -9.00
CA ILE A 69 3.51 -14.75 -8.31
C ILE A 69 3.24 -16.02 -9.12
N GLY A 70 3.68 -16.05 -10.39
CA GLY A 70 3.62 -17.20 -11.26
C GLY A 70 4.86 -18.09 -11.18
N THR A 71 5.16 -18.78 -12.27
CA THR A 71 6.37 -19.61 -12.37
C THR A 71 7.42 -18.91 -13.22
N ARG A 72 8.66 -19.44 -13.25
CA ARG A 72 9.69 -18.91 -14.14
C ARG A 72 9.34 -19.04 -15.62
N LEU A 73 8.61 -20.10 -16.01
CA LEU A 73 8.25 -20.37 -17.40
C LEU A 73 6.96 -19.67 -17.84
N ARG A 74 6.10 -19.33 -16.88
CA ARG A 74 4.87 -18.56 -17.08
C ARG A 74 4.82 -17.48 -16.01
N PRO A 75 5.62 -16.41 -16.17
CA PRO A 75 5.69 -15.35 -15.18
C PRO A 75 4.36 -14.64 -15.09
N ASP A 76 3.98 -14.30 -13.87
CA ASP A 76 2.83 -13.45 -13.58
C ASP A 76 3.29 -12.38 -12.60
N LEU A 77 3.48 -11.16 -13.10
CA LEU A 77 4.18 -10.11 -12.38
C LEU A 77 3.18 -9.13 -11.77
N ILE A 78 3.41 -8.79 -10.50
CA ILE A 78 2.73 -7.68 -9.83
C ILE A 78 3.77 -6.71 -9.25
N PHE A 79 3.34 -5.46 -9.10
CA PHE A 79 4.12 -4.40 -8.47
C PHE A 79 3.70 -4.27 -7.00
N ILE A 80 4.66 -4.04 -6.12
CA ILE A 80 4.41 -3.78 -4.70
C ILE A 80 5.05 -2.45 -4.33
N TYR A 81 4.23 -1.54 -3.82
CA TYR A 81 4.65 -0.27 -3.23
C TYR A 81 4.63 -0.46 -1.73
N TYR A 82 5.79 -0.39 -1.10
CA TYR A 82 5.97 -0.77 0.29
C TYR A 82 6.52 0.40 1.11
N ALA A 83 5.74 0.83 2.10
CA ALA A 83 6.10 1.87 3.04
C ALA A 83 6.47 1.22 4.38
N ARG A 84 7.78 1.20 4.68
CA ARG A 84 8.27 0.69 5.96
C ARG A 84 8.11 1.77 7.03
N THR A 85 7.02 1.67 7.79
CA THR A 85 6.63 2.63 8.83
C THR A 85 7.16 2.26 10.21
N ASP A 86 7.45 0.97 10.44
CA ASP A 86 7.95 0.44 11.71
C ASP A 86 9.40 -0.04 11.57
N LEU A 87 10.35 0.82 11.93
CA LEU A 87 11.79 0.53 11.81
C LEU A 87 12.29 -0.46 12.88
N GLY A 88 11.59 -0.59 14.02
CA GLY A 88 12.02 -1.41 15.15
C GLY A 88 11.37 -2.80 15.19
N GLY A 89 10.05 -2.88 14.95
CA GLY A 89 9.27 -4.13 14.98
C GLY A 89 8.98 -4.73 13.60
N ASN A 90 9.04 -3.92 12.54
CA ASN A 90 8.69 -4.27 11.17
C ASN A 90 7.31 -4.95 11.01
N ARG A 91 6.32 -4.55 11.82
CA ARG A 91 4.96 -5.15 11.80
C ARG A 91 3.96 -4.26 11.08
N VAL A 92 3.91 -2.99 11.45
CA VAL A 92 2.80 -2.09 11.11
C VAL A 92 2.99 -1.36 9.77
N ASN A 93 3.72 -2.01 8.86
CA ASN A 93 4.04 -1.49 7.53
C ASN A 93 2.80 -1.44 6.63
N LEU A 94 2.80 -0.53 5.66
CA LEU A 94 1.74 -0.41 4.65
C LEU A 94 2.26 -0.89 3.29
N ALA A 95 1.39 -1.52 2.51
CA ALA A 95 1.67 -1.80 1.12
C ALA A 95 0.44 -1.58 0.21
N LEU A 96 0.72 -1.33 -1.06
CA LEU A 96 -0.21 -1.45 -2.17
C LEU A 96 0.39 -2.40 -3.20
N ALA A 97 -0.31 -3.49 -3.50
CA ALA A 97 0.06 -4.40 -4.59
C ALA A 97 -0.85 -4.15 -5.80
N SER A 98 -0.29 -4.19 -6.99
CA SER A 98 -1.00 -3.86 -8.23
C SER A 98 -0.55 -4.70 -9.43
N ARG A 99 -1.49 -5.07 -10.29
CA ARG A 99 -1.24 -5.67 -11.61
C ARG A 99 -0.47 -4.77 -12.56
N ARG A 100 -0.63 -3.46 -12.40
CA ARG A 100 -0.02 -2.43 -13.26
C ARG A 100 0.96 -1.58 -12.45
N GLN A 101 2.06 -1.21 -13.08
CA GLN A 101 2.95 -0.20 -12.51
C GLN A 101 2.17 1.11 -12.35
N ALA A 102 2.37 1.78 -11.22
CA ALA A 102 1.78 3.07 -10.93
C ALA A 102 2.46 4.17 -11.76
N ASP A 103 1.63 5.05 -12.31
CA ASP A 103 2.07 6.27 -12.99
C ASP A 103 2.64 7.26 -11.95
N GLU A 104 2.05 7.26 -10.75
CA GLU A 104 2.42 8.13 -9.64
C GLU A 104 2.25 7.42 -8.30
N VAL A 105 3.12 7.73 -7.34
CA VAL A 105 3.08 7.18 -5.99
C VAL A 105 2.97 8.33 -5.01
N PHE A 106 1.99 8.26 -4.12
CA PHE A 106 1.71 9.24 -3.09
C PHE A 106 2.13 8.70 -1.73
N LEU A 107 2.82 9.51 -0.95
CA LEU A 107 2.95 9.30 0.49
C LEU A 107 2.50 10.58 1.18
N ARG A 108 1.37 10.53 1.87
CA ARG A 108 0.85 11.68 2.61
C ARG A 108 1.29 11.59 4.06
N PRO A 109 1.76 12.70 4.67
CA PRO A 109 2.24 12.69 6.04
C PRO A 109 1.11 12.33 7.00
N PRO A 110 1.42 11.76 8.17
CA PRO A 110 0.42 11.47 9.19
C PRO A 110 -0.38 12.73 9.60
N PRO A 111 -1.71 12.64 9.82
CA PRO A 111 -2.49 13.77 10.31
C PRO A 111 -2.16 14.17 11.76
N THR A 112 -1.54 13.27 12.54
CA THR A 112 -1.04 13.51 13.89
C THR A 112 0.31 12.83 14.10
N THR A 113 1.03 13.16 15.18
CA THR A 113 2.31 12.51 15.52
C THR A 113 2.18 11.02 15.86
N ALA A 114 0.99 10.57 16.29
CA ALA A 114 0.72 9.16 16.58
C ALA A 114 0.25 8.38 15.34
N SER A 115 -0.30 9.08 14.35
CA SER A 115 -0.90 8.49 13.16
C SER A 115 0.14 7.88 12.22
N ARG A 116 -0.33 7.02 11.32
CA ARG A 116 0.46 6.45 10.24
C ARG A 116 0.32 7.31 8.98
N PRO A 117 1.32 7.30 8.06
CA PRO A 117 1.18 7.97 6.78
C PRO A 117 0.13 7.26 5.92
N MET A 118 -0.38 7.95 4.90
CA MET A 118 -1.28 7.35 3.91
C MET A 118 -0.50 7.08 2.62
N LEU A 119 -0.43 5.81 2.23
CA LEU A 119 0.26 5.37 1.01
C LEU A 119 -0.77 5.29 -0.12
N GLY A 120 -0.49 5.91 -1.27
CA GLY A 120 -1.34 5.86 -2.44
C GLY A 120 -0.59 5.58 -3.72
N ILE A 121 -1.28 5.05 -4.72
CA ILE A 121 -0.81 4.96 -6.11
C ILE A 121 -1.87 5.48 -7.06
N ARG A 122 -1.44 6.03 -8.20
CA ARG A 122 -2.33 6.38 -9.31
C ARG A 122 -2.02 5.53 -10.53
N ILE A 123 -3.09 5.01 -11.14
CA ILE A 123 -3.04 4.26 -12.39
C ILE A 123 -4.09 4.86 -13.31
N ASN A 124 -3.65 5.49 -14.40
CA ASN A 124 -4.45 6.38 -15.24
C ASN A 124 -5.13 7.48 -14.40
N ASN A 125 -6.46 7.56 -14.40
CA ASN A 125 -7.22 8.58 -13.69
C ASN A 125 -7.73 8.11 -12.31
N ASP A 126 -7.32 6.93 -11.85
CA ASP A 126 -7.82 6.34 -10.61
C ASP A 126 -6.68 6.20 -9.58
N ALA A 127 -6.93 6.70 -8.38
CA ALA A 127 -6.00 6.60 -7.25
C ALA A 127 -6.54 5.66 -6.17
N PHE A 128 -5.64 4.86 -5.60
CA PHE A 128 -5.95 3.89 -4.56
C PHE A 128 -5.03 4.13 -3.37
N PHE A 129 -5.61 4.24 -2.17
CA PHE A 129 -4.85 4.43 -0.93
C PHE A 129 -4.95 3.22 -0.02
N SER A 130 -3.84 2.87 0.65
CA SER A 130 -3.80 1.98 1.80
C SER A 130 -3.63 2.79 3.07
N ILE A 131 -4.56 2.64 4.02
CA ILE A 131 -4.54 3.31 5.32
C ILE A 131 -4.66 2.31 6.46
N HIS A 132 -4.17 2.70 7.64
CA HIS A 132 -4.34 1.95 8.87
C HIS A 132 -4.48 2.95 10.03
N ALA A 133 -5.74 3.26 10.37
CA ALA A 133 -6.09 4.19 11.44
C ALA A 133 -5.58 3.68 12.80
N LEU A 134 -5.61 4.54 13.82
CA LEU A 134 -5.22 4.17 15.18
C LEU A 134 -6.20 3.15 15.78
N ALA A 135 -5.66 2.19 16.55
CA ALA A 135 -6.45 1.12 17.16
C ALA A 135 -7.38 1.59 18.30
N ASN A 136 -7.37 2.87 18.66
CA ASN A 136 -8.23 3.47 19.67
C ASN A 136 -9.60 3.87 19.10
N GLY A 137 -10.23 2.95 18.35
CA GLY A 137 -11.50 3.17 17.66
C GLY A 137 -11.40 4.11 16.45
N GLY A 138 -10.25 4.11 15.77
CA GLY A 138 -10.08 4.90 14.55
C GLY A 138 -10.11 6.40 14.79
N ALA A 139 -9.55 6.89 15.90
CA ALA A 139 -9.67 8.29 16.30
C ALA A 139 -9.16 9.30 15.25
N ASP A 140 -8.29 8.87 14.33
CA ASP A 140 -7.75 9.65 13.23
C ASP A 140 -8.35 9.32 11.84
N ALA A 141 -9.31 8.40 11.76
CA ALA A 141 -9.96 7.98 10.51
C ALA A 141 -10.58 9.15 9.73
N SER A 142 -11.31 10.04 10.41
CA SER A 142 -11.91 11.21 9.78
C SER A 142 -10.86 12.19 9.25
N ALA A 143 -9.78 12.39 10.00
CA ALA A 143 -8.66 13.24 9.58
C ALA A 143 -7.92 12.64 8.38
N ILE A 144 -7.76 11.31 8.31
CA ILE A 144 -7.19 10.61 7.16
C ILE A 144 -8.01 10.89 5.90
N VAL A 145 -9.32 10.66 5.94
CA VAL A 145 -10.21 10.89 4.79
C VAL A 145 -10.16 12.36 4.36
N HIS A 146 -10.26 13.28 5.32
CA HIS A 146 -10.22 14.71 5.04
C HIS A 146 -8.89 15.15 4.39
N ASN A 147 -7.75 14.63 4.83
CA ASN A 147 -6.45 14.98 4.24
C ASN A 147 -6.28 14.46 2.80
N ILE A 148 -6.83 13.29 2.48
CA ILE A 148 -6.82 12.74 1.11
C ILE A 148 -7.74 13.56 0.21
N ASP A 149 -8.94 13.86 0.68
CA ASP A 149 -9.91 14.70 -0.03
C ASP A 149 -9.33 16.10 -0.33
N LEU A 150 -8.79 16.77 0.70
CA LEU A 150 -8.12 18.06 0.55
C LEU A 150 -6.94 17.99 -0.43
N PHE A 151 -6.15 16.91 -0.41
CA PHE A 151 -5.02 16.75 -1.32
C PHE A 151 -5.46 16.78 -2.79
N PHE A 152 -6.53 16.08 -3.15
CA PHE A 152 -7.04 16.09 -4.52
C PHE A 152 -7.69 17.42 -4.88
N GLN A 153 -8.45 18.04 -3.96
CA GLN A 153 -9.05 19.36 -4.19
C GLN A 153 -8.00 20.47 -4.34
N SER A 154 -6.91 20.41 -3.58
CA SER A 154 -5.86 21.44 -3.58
C SER A 154 -4.78 21.24 -4.65
N THR A 155 -4.85 20.16 -5.43
CA THR A 155 -3.86 19.84 -6.46
C THR A 155 -4.52 19.92 -7.84
N PRO A 156 -4.42 21.06 -8.55
CA PRO A 156 -5.16 21.27 -9.81
C PRO A 156 -4.93 20.19 -10.87
N THR A 157 -3.72 19.64 -10.94
CA THR A 157 -3.37 18.57 -11.88
C THR A 157 -4.01 17.22 -11.56
N LEU A 158 -4.54 17.05 -10.34
CA LEU A 158 -5.18 15.83 -9.86
C LEU A 158 -6.68 16.02 -9.55
N ALA A 159 -7.25 17.21 -9.77
CA ALA A 159 -8.61 17.55 -9.36
C ALA A 159 -9.70 16.65 -9.99
N ASN A 160 -9.43 16.06 -11.15
CA ASN A 160 -10.34 15.14 -11.85
C ASN A 160 -10.06 13.66 -11.57
N THR A 161 -9.15 13.34 -10.65
CA THR A 161 -8.78 11.97 -10.30
C THR A 161 -9.91 11.33 -9.48
N ASN A 162 -10.38 10.16 -9.89
CA ASN A 162 -11.22 9.34 -9.00
C ASN A 162 -10.31 8.73 -7.94
N TRP A 163 -10.74 8.70 -6.69
CA TRP A 163 -9.93 8.11 -5.63
C TRP A 163 -10.73 7.18 -4.75
N MET A 164 -10.06 6.15 -4.25
CA MET A 164 -10.62 5.17 -3.32
C MET A 164 -9.65 4.97 -2.16
N ILE A 165 -10.18 5.00 -0.94
CA ILE A 165 -9.44 4.68 0.28
C ILE A 165 -9.80 3.26 0.68
N LEU A 166 -8.79 2.41 0.76
CA LEU A 166 -8.89 1.02 1.16
C LEU A 166 -8.07 0.87 2.44
N GLY A 167 -8.61 0.22 3.46
CA GLY A 167 -7.82 0.00 4.66
C GLY A 167 -8.59 -0.41 5.88
N ASP A 168 -7.86 -0.39 6.98
CA ASP A 168 -8.37 -0.63 8.32
C ASP A 168 -8.63 0.72 9.00
N PHE A 169 -9.91 1.05 9.13
CA PHE A 169 -10.37 2.26 9.81
C PHE A 169 -10.49 2.08 11.34
N ASN A 170 -10.20 0.87 11.86
CA ASN A 170 -10.47 0.41 13.23
C ASN A 170 -11.94 0.58 13.66
#